data_AF-A0A498QER0-F1
#
_entry.id   AF-A0A498QER0-F1
#
_cell.length_a   1.000
_cell.length_b   1.000
_cell.length_c   1.000
_cell.angle_alpha   90.00
_cell.angle_beta   90.00
_cell.angle_gamma   90.00
#
_symmetry.space_group_name_H-M   'P 1'
#
loop_
_entity.id
_entity.type
_entity.pdbx_description
1 polymer ?
#
loop_
_entity_poly.entity_id
_entity_poly.type
_entity_poly.pdbx_seq_one_letter_code
_entity_poly.pdbx_strand_id
1 'polypeptide(L)'
;MEQDRLRIDVGQLEATAGQWSQRSVELAVLAPPLPGQPFQPTAVAVGSAHAAVDLAAAALTARTQATASTVRAGATGYASNEATAVAEMAAVQARLV
;
A
#
# COMPACT_ATOMS: atom_id res chain seq x y z
N MET A 1 -25.69 2.23 -22.89
CA MET A 1 -25.44 1.65 -21.56
C MET A 1 -23.94 1.74 -21.32
N GLU A 2 -23.58 2.46 -20.27
CA GLU A 2 -22.25 3.04 -20.05
C GLU A 2 -21.32 2.01 -19.40
N GLN A 3 -20.83 1.04 -20.18
CA GLN A 3 -19.98 -0.04 -19.66
C GLN A 3 -18.64 0.48 -19.08
N ASP A 4 -18.13 1.60 -19.61
CA ASP A 4 -16.93 2.27 -19.08
C ASP A 4 -17.15 2.96 -17.73
N ARG A 5 -18.39 3.25 -17.32
CA ARG A 5 -18.68 3.83 -16.00
C ARG A 5 -18.72 2.80 -14.86
N LEU A 6 -18.71 1.50 -15.18
CA LEU A 6 -18.85 0.42 -14.20
C LEU A 6 -17.57 -0.38 -13.97
N ARG A 7 -16.53 -0.22 -14.81
CA ARG A 7 -15.27 -0.95 -14.65
C ARG A 7 -14.29 -0.21 -13.77
N ILE A 8 -13.62 -0.97 -12.92
CA ILE A 8 -12.49 -0.48 -12.14
C ILE A 8 -11.29 -0.28 -13.06
N ASP A 9 -10.67 0.90 -13.02
CA ASP A 9 -9.39 1.15 -13.69
C ASP A 9 -8.26 0.46 -12.91
N VAL A 10 -7.92 -0.74 -13.35
CA VAL A 10 -6.85 -1.58 -12.79
C VAL A 10 -5.49 -0.87 -12.88
N GLY A 11 -5.22 -0.16 -13.98
CA GLY A 11 -3.95 0.55 -14.18
C GLY A 11 -3.78 1.69 -13.18
N GLN A 12 -4.86 2.44 -12.91
CA GLN A 12 -4.85 3.48 -11.89
C GLN A 12 -4.64 2.92 -10.48
N LEU A 13 -5.23 1.76 -10.15
CA LEU A 13 -5.03 1.10 -8.86
C LEU A 13 -3.58 0.65 -8.66
N GLU A 14 -2.98 0.03 -9.68
CA GLU A 14 -1.58 -0.40 -9.64
C GLU A 14 -0.63 0.79 -9.51
N ALA A 15 -0.85 1.86 -10.29
CA ALA A 15 -0.07 3.08 -10.21
C ALA A 15 -0.17 3.71 -8.81
N THR A 16 -1.37 3.79 -8.25
CA THR A 16 -1.60 4.34 -6.90
C THR A 16 -0.91 3.49 -5.82
N ALA A 17 -1.02 2.17 -5.90
CA ALA A 17 -0.33 1.26 -4.99
C ALA A 17 1.20 1.37 -5.11
N GLY A 18 1.72 1.55 -6.33
CA GLY A 18 3.13 1.84 -6.58
C GLY A 18 3.58 3.13 -5.88
N GLN A 19 2.82 4.22 -6.05
CA GLN A 19 3.11 5.51 -5.40
C GLN A 19 3.09 5.42 -3.87
N TRP A 20 2.16 4.67 -3.29
CA TRP A 20 2.16 4.43 -1.83
C TRP A 20 3.39 3.65 -1.38
N SER A 21 3.79 2.63 -2.15
CA SER A 21 4.98 1.84 -1.85
C SER A 21 6.25 2.70 -1.91
N GLN A 22 6.37 3.55 -2.93
CA GLN A 22 7.49 4.46 -3.07
C GLN A 22 7.53 5.48 -1.93
N ARG A 23 6.42 6.17 -1.66
CA ARG A 23 6.34 7.15 -0.55
C ARG A 23 6.57 6.53 0.82
N SER A 24 6.30 5.24 1.00
CA SER A 24 6.58 4.56 2.27
C SER A 24 8.07 4.54 2.62
N VAL A 25 8.96 4.60 1.61
CA VAL A 25 10.41 4.65 1.83
C VAL A 25 10.83 6.01 2.40
N GLU A 26 10.11 7.08 2.05
CA GLU A 26 10.37 8.44 2.54
C GLU A 26 10.04 8.61 4.03
N LEU A 27 9.31 7.65 4.61
CA LEU A 27 9.04 7.62 6.05
C LEU A 27 10.22 7.10 6.88
N ALA A 28 11.30 6.62 6.24
CA ALA A 28 12.51 6.24 6.96
C ALA A 28 13.09 7.46 7.69
N VAL A 29 13.19 7.36 9.01
CA VAL A 29 13.67 8.44 9.87
C VAL A 29 15.19 8.49 9.84
N LEU A 30 15.76 9.70 9.82
CA LEU A 30 17.19 9.91 9.95
C LEU A 30 17.65 9.54 11.36
N ALA A 31 18.86 8.99 11.49
CA ALA A 31 19.41 8.61 12.78
C ALA A 31 19.35 9.78 13.77
N PRO A 32 18.91 9.55 15.03
CA PRO A 32 18.88 10.59 16.04
C PRO A 32 20.27 11.22 16.23
N PRO A 33 20.35 12.51 16.60
CA PRO A 33 21.60 13.11 17.01
C PRO A 33 22.16 12.35 18.22
N LEU A 34 23.50 12.39 18.38
CA LEU A 34 24.18 11.76 19.52
C LEU A 34 23.51 12.19 20.84
N PRO A 35 23.08 11.23 21.68
CA PRO A 35 22.45 11.57 22.94
C PRO A 35 23.44 12.33 23.82
N GLY A 36 22.90 13.31 24.57
CA GLY A 36 23.65 13.99 25.62
C GLY A 36 24.04 13.05 26.75
N GLN A 37 24.63 13.59 27.81
CA GLN A 37 25.04 12.79 28.96
C GLN A 37 23.83 12.06 29.58
N PRO A 38 23.91 10.74 29.86
CA PRO A 38 22.75 9.94 30.27
C PRO A 38 22.19 10.31 31.65
N PHE A 39 22.97 11.02 32.45
CA PHE A 39 22.54 11.57 33.74
C PHE A 39 21.73 12.86 33.62
N GLN A 40 21.60 13.43 32.41
CA GLN A 40 20.74 14.58 32.16
C GLN A 40 19.31 14.08 31.85
N PRO A 41 18.30 14.42 32.67
CA PRO A 41 16.92 13.99 32.44
C PRO A 41 16.38 14.40 31.05
N THR A 42 16.83 15.54 30.54
CA THR A 42 16.49 16.04 29.20
C THR A 42 17.04 15.15 28.09
N ALA A 43 18.25 14.59 28.23
CA ALA A 43 18.82 13.68 27.25
C ALA A 43 18.03 12.37 27.17
N VAL A 44 17.61 11.83 28.32
CA VAL A 44 16.73 10.65 28.40
C VAL A 44 15.38 10.93 27.73
N ALA A 45 14.77 12.08 28.04
CA ALA A 45 13.49 12.48 27.45
C ALA A 45 13.58 12.61 25.91
N VAL A 46 14.60 13.31 25.39
CA VAL A 46 14.81 13.47 23.94
C VAL A 46 15.08 12.13 23.25
N GLY A 47 15.87 11.25 23.87
CA GLY A 47 16.10 9.90 23.34
C GLY A 47 14.81 9.08 23.26
N SER A 48 13.97 9.14 24.30
CA SER A 48 12.67 8.45 24.31
C SER A 48 11.72 8.97 23.23
N ALA A 49 11.73 10.28 22.96
CA ALA A 49 10.92 10.89 21.92
C ALA A 49 11.37 10.42 20.52
N HIS A 50 12.68 10.36 20.25
CA HIS A 50 13.19 9.82 18.98
C HIS A 50 12.80 8.35 18.80
N ALA A 51 12.96 7.52 19.83
CA ALA A 51 12.57 6.12 19.75
C ALA A 51 11.06 5.94 19.47
N ALA A 52 10.21 6.79 20.04
CA ALA A 52 8.78 6.79 19.75
C ALA A 52 8.47 7.18 18.29
N VAL A 53 9.18 8.17 17.75
CA VAL A 53 9.06 8.58 16.33
C VAL A 53 9.52 7.46 15.41
N ASP A 54 10.65 6.81 15.69
CA ASP A 54 11.16 5.68 14.91
C ASP A 54 10.16 4.53 14.87
N LEU A 55 9.56 4.20 16.02
CA LEU A 55 8.52 3.18 16.10
C LEU A 55 7.28 3.55 15.28
N ALA A 56 6.81 4.80 15.40
CA ALA A 56 5.65 5.28 14.66
C ALA A 56 5.90 5.26 13.14
N ALA A 57 7.08 5.68 12.71
CA ALA A 57 7.51 5.65 11.32
C ALA A 57 7.54 4.21 10.77
N ALA A 58 8.17 3.28 11.49
CA ALA A 58 8.21 1.87 11.12
C ALA A 58 6.80 1.26 10.97
N ALA A 59 5.91 1.56 11.92
CA ALA A 59 4.53 1.09 11.89
C ALA A 59 3.75 1.66 10.69
N LEU A 60 3.95 2.95 10.37
CA LEU A 60 3.29 3.60 9.23
C LEU A 60 3.82 3.06 7.89
N THR A 61 5.12 2.83 7.78
CA THR A 61 5.75 2.20 6.61
C THR A 61 5.17 0.82 6.36
N ALA A 62 5.16 -0.04 7.39
CA ALA A 62 4.63 -1.40 7.29
C ALA A 62 3.16 -1.40 6.85
N ARG A 63 2.34 -0.52 7.45
CA ARG A 63 0.92 -0.38 7.09
C ARG A 63 0.73 0.07 5.64
N THR A 64 1.49 1.07 5.21
CA THR A 64 1.41 1.60 3.84
C THR A 64 1.79 0.52 2.82
N GLN A 65 2.85 -0.25 3.09
CA GLN A 65 3.27 -1.35 2.23
C GLN A 65 2.25 -2.49 2.18
N ALA A 66 1.68 -2.87 3.33
CA ALA A 66 0.62 -3.87 3.39
C ALA A 66 -0.60 -3.43 2.57
N THR A 67 -1.07 -2.20 2.73
CA THR A 67 -2.18 -1.63 1.95
C THR A 67 -1.88 -1.66 0.46
N ALA A 68 -0.68 -1.22 0.04
CA ALA A 68 -0.29 -1.25 -1.37
C ALA A 68 -0.29 -2.68 -1.95
N SER A 69 0.17 -3.66 -1.17
CA SER A 69 0.13 -5.08 -1.55
C SER A 69 -1.31 -5.58 -1.70
N THR A 70 -2.19 -5.28 -0.74
CA THR A 70 -3.61 -5.64 -0.80
C THR A 70 -4.31 -5.03 -2.02
N VAL A 71 -4.04 -3.75 -2.33
CA VAL A 71 -4.62 -3.09 -3.50
C VAL A 71 -4.15 -3.74 -4.80
N ARG A 72 -2.84 -4.07 -4.91
CA ARG A 72 -2.34 -4.81 -6.08
C ARG A 72 -2.99 -6.18 -6.22
N ALA A 73 -3.10 -6.94 -5.12
CA ALA A 73 -3.76 -8.25 -5.14
C ALA A 73 -5.23 -8.14 -5.57
N GLY A 74 -5.95 -7.13 -5.09
CA GLY A 74 -7.32 -6.84 -5.49
C GLY A 74 -7.44 -6.49 -6.98
N ALA A 75 -6.53 -5.68 -7.50
CA ALA A 75 -6.47 -5.29 -8.91
C ALA A 75 -6.25 -6.52 -9.82
N THR A 76 -5.31 -7.40 -9.46
CA THR A 76 -5.09 -8.68 -10.14
C THR A 76 -6.32 -9.57 -10.08
N GLY A 77 -6.93 -9.72 -8.91
CA GLY A 77 -8.12 -10.54 -8.72
C GLY A 77 -9.32 -10.06 -9.57
N TYR A 78 -9.52 -8.74 -9.64
CA TYR A 78 -10.54 -8.14 -10.50
C TYR A 78 -10.29 -8.46 -11.99
N ALA A 79 -9.06 -8.25 -12.47
CA ALA A 79 -8.71 -8.53 -13.87
C ALA A 79 -8.90 -10.02 -14.23
N SER A 80 -8.53 -10.93 -13.32
CA SER A 80 -8.78 -12.36 -13.50
C SER A 80 -10.27 -12.69 -13.57
N ASN A 81 -11.08 -12.11 -12.66
CA ASN A 81 -12.53 -12.32 -12.68
C ASN A 81 -13.18 -11.83 -13.98
N GLU A 82 -12.77 -10.68 -14.51
CA GLU A 82 -13.27 -10.17 -15.79
C GLU A 82 -12.92 -11.12 -16.94
N ALA A 83 -11.69 -11.64 -16.98
CA ALA A 83 -11.26 -12.60 -17.99
C ALA A 83 -12.08 -13.91 -17.93
N THR A 84 -12.31 -14.44 -16.72
CA THR A 84 -13.16 -15.61 -16.51
C THR A 84 -14.60 -15.34 -16.92
N ALA A 85 -15.18 -14.20 -16.54
CA ALA A 85 -16.54 -13.84 -16.89
C ALA A 85 -16.74 -13.76 -18.41
N VAL A 86 -15.78 -13.17 -19.14
CA VAL A 86 -15.81 -13.13 -20.61
C VAL A 86 -15.78 -14.54 -21.21
N ALA A 87 -14.93 -15.43 -20.70
CA ALA A 87 -14.83 -16.81 -21.19
C ALA A 87 -16.13 -17.60 -20.95
N GLU A 88 -16.72 -17.48 -19.76
CA GLU A 88 -17.99 -18.14 -19.41
C GLU A 88 -19.15 -17.61 -20.28
N MET A 89 -19.23 -16.29 -20.50
CA MET A 89 -20.24 -15.71 -21.38
C MET A 89 -20.09 -16.18 -22.83
N ALA A 90 -18.87 -16.28 -23.34
CA ALA A 90 -18.60 -16.82 -24.68
C ALA A 90 -19.03 -18.29 -24.79
N ALA A 91 -18.75 -19.10 -23.76
CA ALA A 91 -19.16 -20.50 -23.69
C ALA A 91 -20.69 -20.65 -23.66
N VAL A 92 -21.41 -19.80 -22.93
CA VAL A 92 -22.88 -19.77 -22.94
C VAL A 92 -23.40 -19.40 -24.33
N GLN A 93 -22.85 -18.36 -24.95
CA GLN A 93 -23.25 -17.95 -26.30
C GLN A 93 -23.07 -19.07 -27.32
N ALA A 94 -21.97 -19.82 -27.25
CA ALA A 94 -21.69 -20.94 -28.13
C ALA A 94 -22.66 -22.13 -27.94
N ARG A 95 -23.30 -22.26 -26.78
CA ARG A 95 -24.31 -23.31 -26.51
C ARG A 95 -25.72 -22.94 -26.99
N LEU A 96 -25.96 -21.65 -27.26
CA LEU A 96 -27.26 -21.13 -27.70
C LEU A 96 -27.39 -21.11 -29.23
N VAL A 97 -26.30 -21.38 -29.96
CA VAL A 97 -26.23 -21.42 -31.44
C VAL A 97 -26.00 -22.86 -31.87
#